data_AF-A0A931KKW0-F1
#
_entry.id   AF-A0A931KKW0-F1
#
_cell.length_a   1.000
_cell.length_b   1.000
_cell.length_c   1.000
_cell.angle_alpha   90.00
_cell.angle_beta   90.00
_cell.angle_gamma   90.00
#
_symmetry.space_group_name_H-M   'P 1'
#
loop_
_entity.id
_entity.type
_entity.pdbx_description
1 polymer ?
#
loop_
_entity_poly.entity_id
_entity_poly.type
_entity_poly.pdbx_seq_one_letter_code
_entity_poly.pdbx_strand_id
1 'polypeptide(L)'
;MIRRLIATFTILFLAGPASAETAKAPAAMTAAPATLPPFDCAVVDNACMAKYMAELAKVIQEKDWHDKVLREAAKFMTAAGMWQESLNLIPQIYNEDTKAMTIRGIGMALADKNLQQPELIAAFEKLMQAATTITTEASNAVAVTYVAMGQAEAGLGDEALKTAALMTNAALRNKAYGEIAETHAKKAHFADIPKALAKIDDLSFKDKYAHRCVEVLTSSHHIEQAVETAKLISDPYKKASALGLVLERSEQKKDGAYVPETSTKTQSQ
;
A
#
# COMPACT_ATOMS: atom_id res chain seq x y z
N MET A 1 27.63 16.02 61.78
CA MET A 1 26.25 15.89 62.30
C MET A 1 25.35 16.42 61.20
N ILE A 2 24.60 15.63 60.43
CA ILE A 2 23.40 14.88 60.81
C ILE A 2 23.23 13.69 59.85
N ARG A 3 22.61 12.64 60.40
CA ARG A 3 22.44 11.27 59.90
C ARG A 3 21.68 11.14 58.58
N ARG A 4 22.12 10.15 57.79
CA ARG A 4 21.40 9.50 56.69
C ARG A 4 20.02 8.99 57.14
N LEU A 5 18.96 9.33 56.39
CA LEU A 5 17.71 8.57 56.37
C LEU A 5 17.71 7.73 55.09
N ILE A 6 17.77 6.41 55.27
CA ILE A 6 17.57 5.42 54.21
C ILE A 6 16.07 5.11 54.22
N ALA A 7 15.35 5.51 53.18
CA ALA A 7 13.98 5.08 52.95
C ALA A 7 14.02 3.81 52.08
N THR A 8 14.00 2.65 52.73
CA THR A 8 13.72 1.35 52.10
C THR A 8 12.27 1.35 51.61
N PHE A 9 12.07 1.57 50.31
CA PHE A 9 10.79 1.37 49.65
C PHE A 9 10.67 -0.11 49.26
N THR A 10 10.04 -0.89 50.14
CA THR A 10 9.67 -2.27 49.86
C THR A 10 8.56 -2.27 48.81
N ILE A 11 8.89 -2.61 47.57
CA ILE A 11 7.91 -2.86 46.52
C ILE A 11 7.20 -4.18 46.86
N LEU A 12 5.98 -4.08 47.38
CA LEU A 12 5.08 -5.21 47.55
C LEU A 12 4.58 -5.64 46.16
N PHE A 13 5.14 -6.72 45.63
CA PHE A 13 4.64 -7.39 44.42
C PHE A 13 3.28 -8.03 44.75
N LEU A 14 2.19 -7.33 44.46
CA LEU A 14 0.86 -7.93 44.38
C LEU A 14 0.79 -8.76 43.09
N ALA A 15 1.05 -10.06 43.22
CA ALA A 15 0.72 -11.04 42.20
C ALA A 15 -0.80 -11.12 42.06
N GLY A 16 -1.36 -10.32 41.14
CA GLY A 16 -2.70 -10.57 40.61
C GLY A 16 -2.68 -11.89 39.82
N PRO A 17 -3.75 -12.70 39.84
CA PRO A 17 -3.77 -13.91 39.05
C PRO A 17 -3.68 -13.50 37.57
N ALA A 18 -2.61 -13.92 36.92
CA ALA A 18 -2.56 -13.98 35.48
C ALA A 18 -3.71 -14.89 35.04
N SER A 19 -4.77 -14.31 34.49
CA SER A 19 -5.71 -15.05 33.66
C SER A 19 -4.90 -15.61 32.50
N ALA A 20 -4.47 -16.86 32.66
CA ALA A 20 -3.99 -17.69 31.57
C ALA A 20 -5.20 -17.86 30.64
N GLU A 21 -5.32 -16.95 29.68
CA GLU A 21 -6.12 -17.17 28.49
C GLU A 21 -5.44 -18.32 27.76
N THR A 22 -5.83 -19.54 28.12
CA THR A 22 -5.43 -20.75 27.44
C THR A 22 -5.76 -20.56 25.97
N ALA A 23 -4.74 -20.38 25.14
CA ALA A 23 -4.85 -20.56 23.70
C ALA A 23 -5.43 -21.96 23.49
N LYS A 24 -6.75 -21.99 23.26
CA LYS A 24 -7.49 -23.21 23.01
C LYS A 24 -6.90 -23.78 21.73
N ALA A 25 -6.14 -24.87 21.85
CA ALA A 25 -5.72 -25.66 20.70
C ALA A 25 -6.97 -25.93 19.84
N PRO A 26 -6.91 -25.74 18.51
CA PRO A 26 -8.07 -25.97 17.67
C PRO A 26 -8.55 -27.39 17.90
N ALA A 27 -9.84 -27.53 18.20
CA ALA A 27 -10.49 -28.82 18.34
C ALA A 27 -10.15 -29.65 17.10
N ALA A 28 -9.67 -30.88 17.31
CA ALA A 28 -9.32 -31.81 16.26
C ALA A 28 -10.46 -31.86 15.22
N MET A 29 -10.18 -31.37 14.01
CA MET A 29 -11.09 -31.40 12.88
C MET A 29 -11.36 -32.86 12.52
N THR A 30 -12.48 -33.42 12.99
CA THR A 30 -13.05 -34.66 12.46
C THR A 30 -13.81 -34.36 11.17
N ALA A 31 -13.12 -33.81 10.18
CA ALA A 31 -13.58 -33.78 8.80
C ALA A 31 -12.81 -34.87 8.05
N ALA A 32 -13.52 -35.69 7.25
CA ALA A 32 -12.87 -36.64 6.36
C ALA A 32 -11.83 -35.88 5.50
N PRO A 33 -10.63 -36.46 5.26
CA PRO A 33 -9.58 -35.75 4.54
C PRO A 33 -10.11 -35.40 3.15
N ALA A 34 -10.24 -34.09 2.87
CA ALA A 34 -10.57 -33.62 1.55
C ALA A 34 -9.49 -34.13 0.58
N THR A 35 -9.91 -34.81 -0.49
CA THR A 35 -8.99 -35.26 -1.54
C THR A 35 -8.35 -34.05 -2.19
N LEU A 36 -7.04 -33.91 -2.05
CA LEU A 36 -6.30 -32.83 -2.68
C LEU A 36 -6.32 -33.01 -4.21
N PRO A 37 -6.46 -31.91 -4.98
CA PRO A 37 -6.28 -31.96 -6.42
C PRO A 37 -4.85 -32.43 -6.74
N PRO A 38 -4.66 -33.20 -7.83
CA PRO A 38 -3.34 -33.65 -8.25
C PRO A 38 -2.45 -32.44 -8.59
N PHE A 39 -1.17 -32.51 -8.22
CA PHE A 39 -0.19 -31.49 -8.55
C PHE A 39 0.65 -31.93 -9.75
N ASP A 40 0.37 -31.34 -10.90
CA ASP A 40 1.00 -31.68 -12.18
C ASP A 40 1.82 -30.52 -12.77
N CYS A 41 2.10 -29.48 -11.97
CA CYS A 41 2.82 -28.29 -12.42
C CYS A 41 4.34 -28.51 -12.45
N ALA A 42 4.99 -27.99 -13.50
CA ALA A 42 6.44 -27.87 -13.50
C ALA A 42 6.90 -26.85 -12.44
N VAL A 43 8.05 -27.10 -11.81
CA VAL A 43 8.58 -26.29 -10.68
C VAL A 43 8.75 -24.80 -11.02
N VAL A 44 8.94 -24.46 -12.29
CA VAL A 44 9.16 -23.07 -12.77
C VAL A 44 7.91 -22.45 -13.40
N ASP A 45 6.79 -23.17 -13.46
CA ASP A 45 5.55 -22.67 -14.06
C ASP A 45 4.69 -21.92 -13.03
N ASN A 46 5.00 -20.63 -12.86
CA ASN A 46 4.27 -19.74 -11.96
C ASN A 46 2.77 -19.64 -12.32
N ALA A 47 2.41 -19.75 -13.59
CA ALA A 47 1.02 -19.72 -14.02
C ALA A 47 0.28 -20.96 -13.55
N CYS A 48 0.87 -22.15 -13.78
CA CYS A 48 0.30 -23.41 -13.32
C CYS A 48 0.20 -23.47 -11.79
N MET A 49 1.25 -23.08 -11.07
CA MET A 49 1.24 -23.06 -9.60
C MET A 49 0.16 -22.12 -9.06
N ALA A 50 -0.02 -20.94 -9.65
CA ALA A 50 -1.06 -20.00 -9.24
C ALA A 50 -2.48 -20.54 -9.51
N LYS A 51 -2.70 -21.24 -10.64
CA LYS A 51 -3.96 -21.97 -10.91
C LYS A 51 -4.19 -23.07 -9.86
N TYR A 52 -3.16 -23.84 -9.55
CA TYR A 52 -3.24 -24.89 -8.55
C TYR A 52 -3.59 -24.34 -7.16
N MET A 53 -3.03 -23.18 -6.77
CA MET A 53 -3.44 -22.49 -5.54
C MET A 53 -4.93 -22.14 -5.54
N ALA A 54 -5.48 -21.65 -6.66
CA ALA A 54 -6.90 -21.36 -6.78
C ALA A 54 -7.77 -22.63 -6.68
N GLU A 55 -7.29 -23.77 -7.24
CA GLU A 55 -7.96 -25.06 -7.10
C GLU A 55 -7.93 -25.59 -5.65
N LEU A 56 -6.80 -25.43 -4.95
CA LEU A 56 -6.67 -25.80 -3.54
C LEU A 56 -7.67 -25.04 -2.66
N ALA A 57 -7.96 -23.77 -2.98
CA ALA A 57 -8.93 -23.01 -2.22
C ALA A 57 -10.29 -23.73 -2.13
N LYS A 58 -10.73 -24.41 -3.20
CA LYS A 58 -12.05 -25.08 -3.27
C LYS A 58 -12.24 -26.19 -2.22
N VAL A 59 -11.16 -26.77 -1.70
CA VAL A 59 -11.21 -27.82 -0.68
C VAL A 59 -10.95 -27.31 0.73
N ILE A 60 -10.57 -26.03 0.89
CA ILE A 60 -10.35 -25.41 2.20
C ILE A 60 -11.70 -25.07 2.84
N GLN A 61 -11.96 -25.67 4.00
CA GLN A 61 -13.21 -25.46 4.75
C GLN A 61 -13.19 -24.17 5.58
N GLU A 62 -12.03 -23.78 6.10
CA GLU A 62 -11.87 -22.56 6.89
C GLU A 62 -11.94 -21.33 5.98
N LYS A 63 -13.00 -20.53 6.10
CA LYS A 63 -13.29 -19.42 5.18
C LYS A 63 -12.16 -18.39 5.13
N ASP A 64 -11.57 -18.08 6.28
CA ASP A 64 -10.46 -17.13 6.35
C ASP A 64 -9.23 -17.63 5.59
N TRP A 65 -8.98 -18.94 5.58
CA TRP A 65 -7.85 -19.53 4.84
C TRP A 65 -8.18 -19.65 3.36
N HIS A 66 -9.41 -20.04 3.03
CA HIS A 66 -9.94 -20.05 1.67
C HIS A 66 -9.74 -18.69 0.99
N ASP A 67 -10.20 -17.63 1.64
CA ASP A 67 -10.15 -16.26 1.11
C ASP A 67 -8.71 -15.76 0.94
N LYS A 68 -7.83 -16.06 1.90
CA LYS A 68 -6.40 -15.71 1.82
C LYS A 68 -5.69 -16.43 0.67
N VAL A 69 -6.01 -17.70 0.43
CA VAL A 69 -5.43 -18.46 -0.68
C VAL A 69 -5.90 -17.89 -2.02
N LEU A 70 -7.19 -17.59 -2.17
CA LEU A 70 -7.71 -16.96 -3.40
C LEU A 70 -7.08 -15.59 -3.64
N ARG A 71 -6.87 -14.78 -2.59
CA ARG A 71 -6.17 -13.49 -2.69
C ARG A 71 -4.77 -13.64 -3.28
N GLU A 72 -3.97 -14.55 -2.72
CA GLU A 72 -2.60 -14.76 -3.19
C GLU A 72 -2.58 -15.37 -4.59
N ALA A 73 -3.46 -16.34 -4.87
CA ALA A 73 -3.61 -16.94 -6.20
C ALA A 73 -3.92 -15.87 -7.25
N ALA A 74 -4.87 -14.97 -6.98
CA ALA A 74 -5.23 -13.90 -7.91
C ALA A 74 -4.05 -12.96 -8.22
N LYS A 75 -3.28 -12.58 -7.20
CA LYS A 75 -2.06 -11.78 -7.36
C LYS A 75 -1.04 -12.50 -8.25
N PHE A 76 -0.75 -13.77 -7.97
CA PHE A 76 0.24 -14.54 -8.75
C PHE A 76 -0.23 -14.84 -10.17
N MET A 77 -1.51 -15.14 -10.38
CA MET A 77 -2.12 -15.28 -11.71
C MET A 77 -1.98 -13.98 -12.52
N THR A 78 -2.26 -12.83 -11.90
CA THR A 78 -2.03 -11.52 -12.54
C THR A 78 -0.56 -11.34 -12.90
N ALA A 79 0.35 -11.61 -11.96
CA ALA A 79 1.80 -11.55 -12.18
C ALA A 79 2.30 -12.56 -13.23
N ALA A 80 1.56 -13.62 -13.52
CA ALA A 80 1.81 -14.56 -14.61
C ALA A 80 1.17 -14.15 -15.96
N GLY A 81 0.45 -13.02 -16.00
CA GLY A 81 -0.20 -12.49 -17.21
C GLY A 81 -1.65 -12.92 -17.40
N MET A 82 -2.24 -13.62 -16.43
CA MET A 82 -3.60 -14.15 -16.49
C MET A 82 -4.59 -13.25 -15.75
N TRP A 83 -4.51 -11.94 -16.00
CA TRP A 83 -5.25 -10.95 -15.21
C TRP A 83 -6.77 -11.07 -15.37
N GLN A 84 -7.24 -11.56 -16.53
CA GLN A 84 -8.67 -11.82 -16.75
C GLN A 84 -9.17 -12.97 -15.87
N GLU A 85 -8.39 -14.05 -15.77
CA GLU A 85 -8.74 -15.22 -14.96
C GLU A 85 -8.66 -14.89 -13.46
N SER A 86 -7.69 -14.10 -13.02
CA SER A 86 -7.55 -13.71 -11.61
C SER A 86 -8.73 -12.87 -11.10
N LEU A 87 -9.35 -12.04 -11.96
CA LEU A 87 -10.54 -11.25 -11.58
C LEU A 87 -11.74 -12.15 -11.23
N ASN A 88 -11.84 -13.34 -11.84
CA ASN A 88 -12.90 -14.30 -11.54
C ASN A 88 -12.79 -14.93 -10.14
N LEU A 89 -11.67 -14.73 -9.44
CA LEU A 89 -11.49 -15.20 -8.07
C LEU A 89 -12.13 -14.25 -7.04
N ILE A 90 -12.29 -12.95 -7.35
CA ILE A 90 -12.84 -11.96 -6.40
C ILE A 90 -14.25 -12.33 -5.93
N PRO A 91 -15.20 -12.73 -6.81
CA PRO A 91 -16.56 -13.09 -6.37
C PRO A 91 -16.61 -14.36 -5.51
N GLN A 92 -15.56 -15.19 -5.52
CA GLN A 92 -15.48 -16.42 -4.75
C GLN A 92 -15.06 -16.16 -3.29
N ILE A 93 -14.46 -15.01 -3.00
CA ILE A 93 -14.02 -14.61 -1.66
C ILE A 93 -15.23 -14.20 -0.82
N TYR A 94 -15.33 -14.69 0.41
CA TYR A 94 -16.46 -14.41 1.31
C TYR A 94 -16.33 -13.06 2.00
N ASN A 95 -15.15 -12.75 2.54
CA ASN A 95 -14.91 -11.56 3.34
C ASN A 95 -14.62 -10.33 2.46
N GLU A 96 -15.40 -9.26 2.65
CA GLU A 96 -15.32 -8.02 1.86
C GLU A 96 -13.97 -7.31 2.01
N ASP A 97 -13.35 -7.32 3.18
CA ASP A 97 -12.00 -6.77 3.36
C ASP A 97 -10.96 -7.56 2.56
N THR A 98 -11.11 -8.89 2.49
CA THR A 98 -10.23 -9.75 1.70
C THR A 98 -10.45 -9.55 0.20
N LYS A 99 -11.68 -9.26 -0.25
CA LYS A 99 -11.93 -8.81 -1.63
C LYS A 99 -11.18 -7.51 -1.92
N ALA A 100 -11.27 -6.52 -1.04
CA ALA A 100 -10.55 -5.25 -1.18
C ALA A 100 -9.03 -5.44 -1.24
N MET A 101 -8.48 -6.32 -0.39
CA MET A 101 -7.06 -6.66 -0.41
C MET A 101 -6.65 -7.48 -1.65
N THR A 102 -7.56 -8.25 -2.23
CA THR A 102 -7.34 -8.96 -3.51
C THR A 102 -7.29 -7.98 -4.66
N ILE A 103 -8.19 -7.00 -4.68
CA ILE A 103 -8.19 -5.91 -5.65
C ILE A 103 -6.87 -5.14 -5.61
N ARG A 104 -6.34 -4.86 -4.41
CA ARG A 104 -4.99 -4.31 -4.24
C ARG A 104 -3.92 -5.18 -4.89
N GLY A 105 -3.93 -6.49 -4.59
CA GLY A 105 -2.95 -7.44 -5.11
C GLY A 105 -2.94 -7.47 -6.64
N ILE A 106 -4.11 -7.54 -7.26
CA ILE A 106 -4.28 -7.52 -8.71
C ILE A 106 -3.87 -6.17 -9.29
N GLY A 107 -4.32 -5.05 -8.72
CA GLY A 107 -4.01 -3.71 -9.23
C GLY A 107 -2.51 -3.40 -9.23
N MET A 108 -1.80 -3.77 -8.16
CA MET A 108 -0.33 -3.62 -8.10
C MET A 108 0.37 -4.55 -9.09
N ALA A 109 -0.08 -5.81 -9.20
CA ALA A 109 0.49 -6.75 -10.16
C ALA A 109 0.25 -6.33 -11.61
N LEU A 110 -0.90 -5.69 -11.92
CA LEU A 110 -1.18 -5.08 -13.22
C LEU A 110 -0.24 -3.91 -13.50
N ALA A 111 0.04 -3.06 -12.52
CA ALA A 111 0.94 -1.92 -12.67
C ALA A 111 2.38 -2.33 -13.01
N ASP A 112 2.83 -3.49 -12.52
CA ASP A 112 4.13 -4.06 -12.85
C ASP A 112 4.16 -4.74 -14.24
N LYS A 113 3.03 -4.85 -14.93
CA LYS A 113 2.97 -5.43 -16.28
C LYS A 113 3.29 -4.40 -17.34
N ASN A 114 4.06 -4.85 -18.34
CA ASN A 114 4.26 -4.13 -19.59
C ASN A 114 3.10 -4.34 -20.57
N LEU A 115 1.87 -4.07 -20.14
CA LEU A 115 0.69 -4.07 -21.02
C LEU A 115 0.65 -2.76 -21.81
N GLN A 116 0.07 -2.80 -23.01
CA GLN A 116 -0.22 -1.58 -23.76
C GLN A 116 -1.33 -0.79 -23.05
N GLN A 117 -1.28 0.54 -23.11
CA GLN A 117 -2.23 1.40 -22.37
C GLN A 117 -3.71 1.03 -22.56
N PRO A 118 -4.23 0.76 -23.78
CA PRO A 118 -5.64 0.40 -23.93
C PRO A 118 -6.03 -0.88 -23.19
N GLU A 119 -5.14 -1.88 -23.18
CA GLU A 119 -5.38 -3.13 -22.45
C GLU A 119 -5.30 -2.91 -20.94
N LEU A 120 -4.33 -2.11 -20.48
CA LEU A 120 -4.15 -1.79 -19.06
C LEU A 120 -5.34 -1.00 -18.51
N ILE A 121 -5.85 -0.02 -19.26
CA ILE A 121 -7.06 0.72 -18.93
C ILE A 121 -8.25 -0.25 -18.81
N ALA A 122 -8.46 -1.11 -19.80
CA ALA A 122 -9.54 -2.10 -19.77
C ALA A 122 -9.41 -3.08 -18.58
N ALA A 123 -8.19 -3.44 -18.18
CA ALA A 123 -7.95 -4.27 -17.01
C ALA A 123 -8.34 -3.56 -15.71
N PHE A 124 -7.96 -2.29 -15.56
CA PHE A 124 -8.36 -1.49 -14.39
C PHE A 124 -9.84 -1.16 -14.36
N GLU A 125 -10.51 -0.97 -15.51
CA GLU A 125 -11.96 -0.81 -15.58
C GLU A 125 -12.69 -2.05 -15.04
N LYS A 126 -12.25 -3.25 -15.43
CA LYS A 126 -12.79 -4.51 -14.90
C LYS A 126 -12.48 -4.70 -13.42
N LEU A 127 -11.28 -4.31 -12.98
CA LEU A 127 -10.92 -4.33 -11.56
C LEU A 127 -11.79 -3.36 -10.75
N MET A 128 -12.11 -2.19 -11.30
CA MET A 128 -13.03 -1.24 -10.71
C MET A 128 -14.46 -1.79 -10.65
N GLN A 129 -14.93 -2.46 -11.70
CA GLN A 129 -16.23 -3.17 -11.66
C GLN A 129 -16.27 -4.18 -10.51
N ALA A 130 -15.20 -4.95 -10.31
CA ALA A 130 -15.10 -5.86 -9.16
C ALA A 130 -15.16 -5.10 -7.82
N ALA A 131 -14.48 -3.96 -7.69
CA ALA A 131 -14.56 -3.11 -6.49
C ALA A 131 -16.00 -2.63 -6.20
N THR A 132 -16.79 -2.31 -7.23
CA THR A 132 -18.19 -1.89 -7.06
C THR A 132 -19.11 -2.99 -6.54
N THR A 133 -18.69 -4.26 -6.59
CA THR A 133 -19.45 -5.38 -6.01
C THR A 133 -19.30 -5.49 -4.49
N ILE A 134 -18.34 -4.77 -3.90
CA ILE A 134 -18.11 -4.75 -2.46
C ILE A 134 -19.16 -3.89 -1.78
N THR A 135 -19.93 -4.49 -0.87
CA THR A 135 -21.11 -3.86 -0.26
C THR A 135 -20.83 -3.15 1.04
N THR A 136 -19.80 -3.55 1.78
CA THR A 136 -19.37 -2.85 3.00
C THR A 136 -18.67 -1.55 2.61
N GLU A 137 -19.18 -0.41 3.08
CA GLU A 137 -18.67 0.92 2.73
C GLU A 137 -17.17 1.05 2.99
N ALA A 138 -16.70 0.61 4.16
CA ALA A 138 -15.29 0.67 4.52
C ALA A 138 -14.41 -0.14 3.55
N SER A 139 -14.77 -1.40 3.29
CA SER A 139 -14.04 -2.28 2.37
C SER A 139 -14.09 -1.77 0.93
N ASN A 140 -15.22 -1.21 0.49
CA ASN A 140 -15.38 -0.62 -0.83
C ASN A 140 -14.45 0.59 -0.98
N ALA A 141 -14.44 1.51 -0.01
CA ALA A 141 -13.57 2.68 -0.03
C ALA A 141 -12.08 2.28 -0.09
N VAL A 142 -11.70 1.23 0.65
CA VAL A 142 -10.35 0.64 0.59
C VAL A 142 -10.06 0.08 -0.81
N ALA A 143 -10.98 -0.67 -1.40
CA ALA A 143 -10.82 -1.24 -2.74
C ALA A 143 -10.65 -0.15 -3.82
N VAL A 144 -11.52 0.86 -3.83
CA VAL A 144 -11.45 1.99 -4.76
C VAL A 144 -10.13 2.75 -4.61
N THR A 145 -9.63 2.89 -3.37
CA THR A 145 -8.31 3.49 -3.11
C THR A 145 -7.20 2.70 -3.78
N TYR A 146 -7.22 1.38 -3.66
CA TYR A 146 -6.19 0.55 -4.27
C TYR A 146 -6.28 0.45 -5.79
N VAL A 147 -7.47 0.57 -6.38
CA VAL A 147 -7.61 0.71 -7.84
C VAL A 147 -6.94 2.01 -8.31
N ALA A 148 -7.25 3.13 -7.67
CA ALA A 148 -6.67 4.44 -8.02
C ALA A 148 -5.14 4.44 -7.86
N MET A 149 -4.62 3.87 -6.76
CA MET A 149 -3.17 3.72 -6.56
C MET A 149 -2.53 2.82 -7.62
N GLY A 150 -3.16 1.70 -7.96
CA GLY A 150 -2.67 0.79 -9.01
C GLY A 150 -2.61 1.48 -10.37
N GLN A 151 -3.64 2.26 -10.73
CA GLN A 151 -3.64 3.07 -11.95
C GLN A 151 -2.50 4.09 -11.95
N ALA A 152 -2.25 4.78 -10.84
CA ALA A 152 -1.14 5.73 -10.75
C ALA A 152 0.23 5.05 -10.90
N GLU A 153 0.42 3.88 -10.25
CA GLU A 153 1.66 3.09 -10.37
C GLU A 153 1.89 2.59 -11.79
N ALA A 154 0.80 2.34 -12.53
CA ALA A 154 0.78 1.94 -13.93
C ALA A 154 0.97 3.10 -14.91
N GLY A 155 1.09 4.34 -14.43
CA GLY A 155 1.20 5.55 -15.26
C GLY A 155 -0.12 6.06 -15.84
N LEU A 156 -1.27 5.53 -15.40
CA LEU A 156 -2.61 5.94 -15.80
C LEU A 156 -3.12 7.07 -14.88
N GLY A 157 -2.44 8.22 -14.90
CA GLY A 157 -2.69 9.32 -13.98
C GLY A 157 -4.12 9.88 -14.06
N ASP A 158 -4.63 10.13 -15.28
CA ASP A 158 -5.97 10.68 -15.47
C ASP A 158 -7.07 9.70 -15.02
N GLU A 159 -6.87 8.40 -15.26
CA GLU A 159 -7.75 7.33 -14.77
C GLU A 159 -7.71 7.24 -13.24
N ALA A 160 -6.52 7.30 -12.64
CA ALA A 160 -6.35 7.30 -11.18
C ALA A 160 -7.12 8.44 -10.51
N LEU A 161 -7.05 9.65 -11.08
CA LEU A 161 -7.79 10.81 -10.58
C LEU A 161 -9.31 10.63 -10.73
N LYS A 162 -9.78 10.08 -11.85
CA LYS A 162 -11.21 9.77 -12.05
C LYS A 162 -11.69 8.74 -11.02
N THR A 163 -10.93 7.69 -10.77
CA THR A 163 -11.27 6.67 -9.77
C THR A 163 -11.29 7.24 -8.36
N ALA A 164 -10.28 8.03 -7.97
CA ALA A 164 -10.26 8.69 -6.67
C ALA A 164 -11.45 9.65 -6.48
N ALA A 165 -11.94 10.29 -7.55
CA ALA A 165 -13.11 11.15 -7.50
C ALA A 165 -14.41 10.41 -7.13
N LEU A 166 -14.48 9.08 -7.31
CA LEU A 166 -15.64 8.27 -6.93
C LEU A 166 -15.75 8.07 -5.41
N MET A 167 -14.72 8.39 -4.64
CA MET A 167 -14.74 8.25 -3.19
C MET A 167 -15.65 9.29 -2.54
N THR A 168 -16.62 8.83 -1.74
CA THR A 168 -17.54 9.70 -1.00
C THR A 168 -16.86 10.36 0.20
N ASN A 169 -16.06 9.58 0.97
CA ASN A 169 -15.32 10.09 2.12
C ASN A 169 -14.21 11.07 1.67
N ALA A 170 -14.36 12.34 2.06
CA ALA A 170 -13.45 13.41 1.65
C ALA A 170 -12.01 13.20 2.15
N ALA A 171 -11.83 12.68 3.37
CA ALA A 171 -10.50 12.44 3.92
C ALA A 171 -9.78 11.32 3.14
N LEU A 172 -10.48 10.24 2.80
CA LEU A 172 -9.93 9.16 1.96
C LEU A 172 -9.65 9.65 0.54
N ARG A 173 -10.55 10.44 -0.04
CA ARG A 173 -10.36 11.05 -1.37
C ARG A 173 -9.12 11.93 -1.43
N ASN A 174 -8.95 12.83 -0.45
CA ASN A 174 -7.77 13.70 -0.34
C ASN A 174 -6.48 12.88 -0.12
N LYS A 175 -6.55 11.81 0.68
CA LYS A 175 -5.44 10.86 0.85
C LYS A 175 -5.06 10.20 -0.48
N ALA A 176 -6.05 9.72 -1.25
CA ALA A 176 -5.83 9.06 -2.53
C ALA A 176 -5.19 10.01 -3.56
N TYR A 177 -5.69 11.23 -3.72
CA TYR A 177 -5.07 12.23 -4.59
C TYR A 177 -3.63 12.55 -4.18
N GLY A 178 -3.37 12.63 -2.87
CA GLY A 178 -2.02 12.82 -2.35
C GLY A 178 -1.07 11.66 -2.66
N GLU A 179 -1.53 10.41 -2.48
CA GLU A 179 -0.75 9.22 -2.81
C GLU A 179 -0.49 9.11 -4.32
N ILE A 180 -1.45 9.50 -5.16
CA ILE A 180 -1.27 9.61 -6.62
C ILE A 180 -0.16 10.63 -6.95
N ALA A 181 -0.16 11.81 -6.33
CA ALA A 181 0.88 12.81 -6.52
C ALA A 181 2.28 12.29 -6.13
N GLU A 182 2.37 11.58 -5.00
CA GLU A 182 3.62 10.99 -4.52
C GLU A 182 4.11 9.88 -5.46
N THR A 183 3.22 9.06 -6.01
CA THR A 183 3.56 8.06 -7.04
C THR A 183 4.08 8.73 -8.31
N HIS A 184 3.44 9.82 -8.78
CA HIS A 184 3.96 10.60 -9.91
C HIS A 184 5.37 11.15 -9.65
N ALA A 185 5.66 11.60 -8.44
CA ALA A 185 7.01 12.02 -8.05
C ALA A 185 8.02 10.86 -8.12
N LYS A 186 7.66 9.67 -7.61
CA LYS A 186 8.52 8.46 -7.64
C LYS A 186 8.79 7.97 -9.06
N LYS A 187 7.83 8.11 -9.97
CA LYS A 187 7.89 7.65 -11.36
C LYS A 187 8.39 8.72 -12.34
N ALA A 188 8.78 9.89 -11.85
CA ALA A 188 9.20 11.03 -12.66
C ALA A 188 8.12 11.56 -13.64
N HIS A 189 6.84 11.40 -13.31
CA HIS A 189 5.71 11.94 -14.08
C HIS A 189 5.39 13.38 -13.61
N PHE A 190 6.37 14.27 -13.75
CA PHE A 190 6.36 15.58 -13.06
C PHE A 190 5.17 16.48 -13.44
N ALA A 191 4.68 16.39 -14.68
CA ALA A 191 3.56 17.18 -15.15
C ALA A 191 2.23 16.82 -14.45
N ASP A 192 2.13 15.64 -13.85
CA ASP A 192 0.90 15.13 -13.23
C ASP A 192 0.86 15.38 -11.71
N ILE A 193 2.01 15.64 -11.08
CA ILE A 193 2.10 16.03 -9.66
C ILE A 193 1.18 17.23 -9.34
N PRO A 194 1.28 18.40 -10.01
CA PRO A 194 0.40 19.53 -9.71
C PRO A 194 -1.07 19.24 -10.02
N LYS A 195 -1.37 18.40 -11.02
CA LYS A 195 -2.76 18.02 -11.34
C LYS A 195 -3.38 17.24 -10.18
N ALA A 196 -2.66 16.26 -9.63
CA ALA A 196 -3.12 15.48 -8.50
C ALA A 196 -3.25 16.32 -7.22
N LEU A 197 -2.24 17.15 -6.90
CA LEU A 197 -2.30 18.07 -5.74
C LEU A 197 -3.43 19.10 -5.85
N ALA A 198 -3.79 19.53 -7.07
CA ALA A 198 -4.89 20.46 -7.28
C ALA A 198 -6.28 19.84 -7.03
N LYS A 199 -6.39 18.51 -6.99
CA LYS A 199 -7.63 17.81 -6.64
C LYS A 199 -7.86 17.68 -5.13
N ILE A 200 -6.86 18.00 -4.31
CA ILE A 200 -6.96 17.95 -2.86
C ILE A 200 -7.64 19.24 -2.36
N ASP A 201 -8.84 19.09 -1.81
CA ASP A 201 -9.65 20.21 -1.32
C ASP A 201 -9.20 20.68 0.08
N ASP A 202 -8.63 19.77 0.87
CA ASP A 202 -8.12 20.09 2.22
C ASP A 202 -6.67 20.61 2.16
N LEU A 203 -6.46 21.84 2.61
CA LEU A 203 -5.14 22.49 2.59
C LEU A 203 -4.08 21.76 3.42
N SER A 204 -4.46 21.16 4.56
CA SER A 204 -3.50 20.43 5.39
C SER A 204 -3.01 19.16 4.69
N PHE A 205 -3.91 18.44 4.02
CA PHE A 205 -3.57 17.32 3.14
C PHE A 205 -2.71 17.79 1.96
N LYS A 206 -3.10 18.87 1.29
CA LYS A 206 -2.38 19.37 0.11
C LYS A 206 -0.93 19.73 0.46
N ASP A 207 -0.73 20.48 1.54
CA ASP A 207 0.60 20.87 2.01
C ASP A 207 1.43 19.66 2.44
N LYS A 208 0.81 18.71 3.14
CA LYS A 208 1.47 17.46 3.56
C LYS A 208 1.98 16.67 2.36
N TYR A 209 1.15 16.48 1.33
CA TYR A 209 1.52 15.68 0.17
C TYR A 209 2.45 16.42 -0.79
N ALA A 210 2.32 17.74 -0.93
CA ALA A 210 3.30 18.55 -1.65
C ALA A 210 4.68 18.45 -0.98
N HIS A 211 4.77 18.52 0.36
CA HIS A 211 6.03 18.33 1.08
C HIS A 211 6.64 16.93 0.85
N ARG A 212 5.84 15.86 0.89
CA ARG A 212 6.32 14.50 0.57
C ARG A 212 6.81 14.36 -0.86
N CYS A 213 6.13 14.98 -1.82
CA CYS A 213 6.60 15.01 -3.20
C CYS A 213 7.96 15.71 -3.29
N VAL A 214 8.17 16.82 -2.56
CA VAL A 214 9.48 17.49 -2.47
C VAL A 214 10.55 16.56 -1.90
N GLU A 215 10.27 15.83 -0.82
CA GLU A 215 11.20 14.85 -0.24
C GLU A 215 11.61 13.77 -1.26
N VAL A 216 10.63 13.18 -1.97
CA VAL A 216 10.86 12.17 -3.00
C VAL A 216 11.71 12.73 -4.15
N LEU A 217 11.31 13.88 -4.70
CA LEU A 217 12.01 14.50 -5.82
C LEU A 217 13.44 14.87 -5.46
N THR A 218 13.65 15.41 -4.26
CA THR A 218 14.97 15.76 -3.72
C THR A 218 15.85 14.53 -3.56
N SER A 219 15.30 13.45 -2.99
CA SER A 219 16.02 12.17 -2.81
C SER A 219 16.44 11.56 -4.15
N SER A 220 15.61 11.73 -5.18
CA SER A 220 15.88 11.29 -6.56
C SER A 220 16.62 12.34 -7.42
N HIS A 221 17.12 13.42 -6.81
CA HIS A 221 17.87 14.50 -7.48
C HIS A 221 17.11 15.30 -8.56
N HIS A 222 15.79 15.29 -8.53
CA HIS A 222 14.92 16.12 -9.37
C HIS A 222 14.70 17.51 -8.73
N ILE A 223 15.80 18.25 -8.53
CA ILE A 223 15.83 19.49 -7.74
C ILE A 223 14.90 20.58 -8.30
N GLU A 224 14.87 20.78 -9.62
CA GLU A 224 14.00 21.79 -10.24
C GLU A 224 12.52 21.47 -9.99
N GLN A 225 12.13 20.21 -10.16
CA GLN A 225 10.76 19.75 -9.92
C GLN A 225 10.40 19.84 -8.44
N ALA A 226 11.36 19.60 -7.54
CA ALA A 226 11.19 19.78 -6.11
C ALA A 226 10.91 21.26 -5.76
N VAL A 227 11.64 22.22 -6.35
CA VAL A 227 11.36 23.65 -6.18
C VAL A 227 9.96 24.01 -6.67
N GLU A 228 9.58 23.58 -7.87
CA GLU A 228 8.23 23.87 -8.41
C GLU A 228 7.13 23.28 -7.53
N THR A 229 7.33 22.07 -7.00
CA THR A 229 6.38 21.43 -6.09
C THR A 229 6.29 22.16 -4.74
N ALA A 230 7.43 22.64 -4.21
CA ALA A 230 7.46 23.41 -2.95
C ALA A 230 6.68 24.73 -3.05
N LYS A 231 6.61 25.36 -4.24
CA LYS A 231 5.80 26.57 -4.46
C LYS A 231 4.30 26.32 -4.25
N LEU A 232 3.83 25.09 -4.41
CA LEU A 232 2.43 24.69 -4.24
C LEU A 232 2.00 24.58 -2.76
N ILE A 233 2.95 24.56 -1.83
CA ILE A 233 2.67 24.54 -0.39
C ILE A 233 2.13 25.92 0.03
N SER A 234 1.07 25.95 0.84
CA SER A 234 0.44 27.20 1.29
C SER A 234 1.02 27.66 2.63
N ASP A 235 1.15 26.74 3.59
CA ASP A 235 1.72 27.02 4.91
C ASP A 235 3.19 27.51 4.80
N PRO A 236 3.52 28.72 5.31
CA PRO A 236 4.86 29.28 5.18
C PRO A 236 5.96 28.45 5.85
N TYR A 237 5.67 27.82 6.99
CA TYR A 237 6.64 27.00 7.71
C TYR A 237 6.95 25.72 6.94
N LYS A 238 5.93 24.99 6.48
CA LYS A 238 6.10 23.79 5.65
C LYS A 238 6.79 24.11 4.33
N LYS A 239 6.50 25.27 3.72
CA LYS A 239 7.18 25.74 2.50
C LYS A 239 8.67 25.98 2.76
N ALA A 240 9.01 26.70 3.83
CA ALA A 240 10.40 26.94 4.21
C ALA A 240 11.15 25.64 4.49
N SER A 241 10.51 24.71 5.23
CA SER A 241 11.03 23.35 5.48
C SER A 241 11.31 22.59 4.19
N ALA A 242 10.35 22.56 3.26
CA ALA A 242 10.50 21.90 1.97
C ALA A 242 11.64 22.49 1.13
N LEU A 243 11.78 23.82 1.09
CA LEU A 243 12.89 24.49 0.40
C LEU A 243 14.24 24.24 1.08
N GLY A 244 14.27 24.09 2.42
CA GLY A 244 15.45 23.68 3.16
C GLY A 244 16.00 22.33 2.69
N LEU A 245 15.13 21.32 2.55
CA LEU A 245 15.50 20.00 2.01
C LEU A 245 16.13 20.10 0.61
N VAL A 246 15.55 20.94 -0.25
CA VAL A 246 16.07 21.17 -1.60
C VAL A 246 17.47 21.79 -1.56
N LEU A 247 17.68 22.80 -0.69
CA LEU A 247 18.98 23.46 -0.53
C LEU A 247 20.05 22.48 -0.05
N GLU A 248 19.79 21.76 1.04
CA GLU A 248 20.70 20.76 1.62
C GLU A 248 21.18 19.77 0.56
N ARG A 249 20.28 19.26 -0.28
CA ARG A 249 20.64 18.31 -1.33
C ARG A 249 21.35 18.96 -2.51
N SER A 250 21.01 20.20 -2.86
CA SER A 250 21.65 20.94 -3.95
C SER A 250 23.11 21.29 -3.66
N GLU A 251 23.46 21.50 -2.39
CA GLU A 251 24.82 21.80 -1.94
C GLU A 251 25.72 20.56 -1.97
N GLN A 252 25.20 19.39 -1.60
CA GLN A 252 25.94 18.11 -1.69
C GLN A 252 26.41 17.77 -3.12
N LYS A 253 25.77 18.32 -4.16
CA LYS A 253 26.21 18.16 -5.55
C LYS A 253 27.44 19.00 -5.89
N LYS A 254 27.65 20.14 -5.21
CA LYS A 254 28.80 21.03 -5.46
C LYS A 254 30.12 20.45 -4.93
N ASP A 255 30.05 19.60 -3.90
CA ASP A 255 31.24 19.07 -3.21
C ASP A 255 31.76 17.72 -3.74
N GLY A 256 31.21 17.20 -4.84
CA GLY A 256 31.86 16.18 -5.68
C GLY A 256 32.05 14.76 -5.09
N ALA A 257 31.66 14.47 -3.85
CA ALA A 257 31.71 13.12 -3.29
C ALA A 257 30.40 12.76 -2.60
N TYR A 258 29.68 11.79 -3.19
CA TYR A 258 28.55 11.15 -2.54
C TYR A 258 29.04 10.39 -1.30
N VAL A 259 28.69 10.87 -0.10
CA VAL A 259 28.86 10.13 1.15
C VAL A 259 27.49 9.55 1.50
N PRO A 260 27.25 8.23 1.33
CA PRO A 260 26.03 7.61 1.84
C PRO A 260 26.04 7.69 3.37
N GLU A 261 24.93 8.11 3.97
CA GLU A 261 24.76 8.20 5.42
C GLU A 261 25.02 6.83 6.07
N THR A 262 26.18 6.67 6.71
CA THR A 262 26.34 5.64 7.74
C THR A 262 25.86 6.22 9.06
N SER A 263 24.82 5.59 9.61
CA SER A 263 24.28 5.87 10.94
C SER A 263 25.36 6.08 12.00
N THR A 264 25.61 7.34 12.38
CA THR A 264 26.30 7.66 13.62
C THR A 264 25.32 7.48 14.77
N LYS A 265 25.20 6.24 15.27
CA LYS A 265 24.88 6.05 16.69
C LYS A 265 26.09 6.54 17.48
N THR A 266 25.98 7.75 18.00
CA THR A 266 26.83 8.28 19.06
C THR A 266 26.83 7.30 20.23
N GLN A 267 27.91 6.55 20.42
CA GLN A 267 28.24 6.00 21.73
C GLN A 267 28.91 7.11 22.52
N SER A 268 28.20 7.62 23.52
CA SER A 268 28.76 8.44 24.58
C SER A 268 29.07 7.56 25.79
N GLN A 269 30.36 7.52 26.12
CA GLN A 269 31.02 7.16 27.40
C GLN A 269 31.01 5.70 27.84
#